data_AF-A0A7W6IGR3-F1
#
_entry.id   AF-A0A7W6IGR3-F1
#
_cell.length_a   1.000
_cell.length_b   1.000
_cell.length_c   1.000
_cell.angle_alpha   90.00
_cell.angle_beta   90.00
_cell.angle_gamma   90.00
#
_symmetry.space_group_name_H-M   'P 1'
#
loop_
_entity.id
_entity.type
_entity.pdbx_description
1 polymer ?
#
loop_
_entity_poly.entity_id
_entity_poly.type
_entity_poly.pdbx_seq_one_letter_code
_entity_poly.pdbx_strand_id
1 'polypeptide(L)'
;MYAYNLFRSTKPDGLVCAVPEERTVPPFVVEPYWEFGGKVEGREAPLGFDRKAAMEGVRFNGFYLFASFQKDRPNRSLPAGS
;
A
#
# COMPACT_ATOMS: atom_id res chain seq x y z
N MET A 1 -13.60 13.31 7.19
CA MET A 1 -12.96 12.89 5.93
C MET A 1 -11.89 11.89 6.34
N TYR A 2 -12.01 10.60 6.01
CA TYR A 2 -11.03 9.62 6.50
C TYR A 2 -9.72 9.75 5.72
N ALA A 3 -8.62 9.93 6.45
CA ALA A 3 -7.26 9.92 5.92
C ALA A 3 -6.66 8.52 6.11
N TYR A 4 -6.05 7.98 5.06
CA TYR A 4 -5.42 6.65 5.09
C TYR A 4 -3.95 6.74 4.74
N ASN A 5 -3.09 6.28 5.64
CA ASN A 5 -1.68 6.06 5.40
C ASN A 5 -1.51 4.82 4.52
N LEU A 6 -0.83 4.97 3.39
CA LEU A 6 -0.52 3.88 2.48
C LEU A 6 0.91 3.41 2.72
N PHE A 7 1.04 2.12 2.95
CA PHE A 7 2.32 1.43 3.01
C PHE A 7 2.41 0.52 1.79
N ARG A 8 3.50 0.62 1.02
CA ARG A 8 3.73 -0.22 -0.15
C ARG A 8 4.74 -1.28 0.20
N SER A 9 4.48 -2.49 -0.25
CA SER A 9 5.42 -3.59 -0.15
C SER A 9 6.59 -3.31 -1.09
N THR A 10 7.81 -3.47 -0.59
CA THR A 10 9.04 -3.40 -1.39
C THR A 10 9.26 -4.65 -2.22
N LYS A 11 8.44 -5.68 -2.02
CA LYS A 11 8.44 -6.93 -2.80
C LYS A 11 7.86 -6.71 -4.21
N PRO A 12 8.21 -7.58 -5.18
CA PRO A 12 7.65 -7.54 -6.54
C PRO A 12 6.13 -7.82 -6.62
N ASP A 13 5.46 -8.02 -5.49
CA ASP A 13 4.03 -8.35 -5.43
C ASP A 13 3.12 -7.13 -5.69
N GLY A 14 3.65 -5.90 -5.62
CA GLY A 14 2.87 -4.67 -5.83
C GLY A 14 1.78 -4.43 -4.79
N LEU A 15 1.92 -5.03 -3.60
CA LEU A 15 0.94 -4.92 -2.52
C LEU A 15 1.00 -3.56 -1.83
N VAL A 16 -0.17 -3.03 -1.48
CA VAL A 16 -0.34 -1.77 -0.77
C VAL A 16 -1.32 -1.97 0.40
N CYS A 17 -0.89 -1.57 1.59
CA CYS A 17 -1.67 -1.60 2.80
C CYS A 17 -2.12 -0.18 3.16
N ALA A 18 -3.43 0.04 3.21
CA ALA A 18 -4.04 1.26 3.68
C ALA A 18 -4.45 1.11 5.15
N VAL A 19 -3.93 2.00 5.98
CA VAL A 19 -4.22 2.07 7.41
C VAL A 19 -4.78 3.46 7.72
N PRO A 20 -5.95 3.58 8.39
CA PRO A 20 -6.45 4.88 8.82
C PRO A 20 -5.46 5.55 9.77
N GLU A 21 -5.30 6.86 9.67
CA GLU A 21 -4.43 7.63 10.58
C GLU A 21 -4.87 7.50 12.06
N GLU A 22 -6.17 7.28 12.28
CA GLU A 22 -6.77 7.07 13.61
C GLU A 22 -6.55 5.65 14.17
N ARG A 23 -5.87 4.76 13.43
CA ARG A 23 -5.63 3.37 13.81
C ARG A 23 -4.14 3.05 13.85
N THR A 24 -3.76 2.14 14.74
CA THR A 24 -2.40 1.64 14.83
C THR A 24 -2.02 0.86 13.58
N VAL A 25 -0.81 1.13 13.06
CA VAL A 25 -0.23 0.38 11.95
C VAL A 25 -0.10 -1.10 12.35
N PRO A 26 -0.57 -2.05 11.52
CA PRO A 26 -0.44 -3.46 11.83
C PRO A 26 1.03 -3.89 11.97
N PRO A 27 1.35 -4.84 12.85
CA PRO A 27 2.73 -5.25 13.13
C PRO A 27 3.42 -5.97 11.96
N PHE A 28 2.68 -6.36 10.91
CA PHE A 28 3.28 -6.92 9.69
C PHE A 28 3.76 -5.84 8.72
N VAL A 29 3.30 -4.59 8.89
CA VAL A 29 3.71 -3.43 8.09
C VAL A 29 4.96 -2.84 8.75
N VAL A 30 6.08 -3.51 8.51
CA VAL A 30 7.38 -3.16 9.09
C VAL A 30 8.42 -2.99 8.00
N GLU A 31 9.34 -2.05 8.24
CA GLU A 31 10.55 -1.92 7.44
C GLU A 31 11.43 -3.16 7.58
N PRO A 32 12.21 -3.54 6.56
CA PRO A 32 12.35 -2.92 5.23
C PRO A 32 11.33 -3.45 4.20
N TYR A 33 10.39 -4.30 4.61
CA TYR A 33 9.44 -4.96 3.70
C TYR A 33 8.31 -4.04 3.24
N TRP A 34 8.01 -3.01 4.04
CA TRP A 34 7.00 -2.01 3.76
C TRP A 34 7.58 -0.61 3.89
N GLU A 35 7.25 0.24 2.93
CA GLU A 35 7.64 1.65 2.90
C GLU A 35 6.40 2.55 2.88
N PHE A 36 6.49 3.72 3.50
CA PHE A 36 5.41 4.69 3.44
C PHE A 36 5.28 5.25 2.00
N GLY A 37 4.20 4.87 1.32
CA GLY A 37 3.90 5.23 -0.06
C GLY A 37 3.04 6.48 -0.21
N GLY A 38 2.79 7.21 0.88
CA GLY A 38 1.99 8.43 0.92
C GLY A 38 0.69 8.29 1.71
N LYS A 39 -0.15 9.32 1.64
CA LYS A 39 -1.43 9.38 2.34
C LYS A 39 -2.57 9.67 1.36
N VAL A 40 -3.70 9.02 1.55
CA VAL A 40 -4.95 9.29 0.84
C VAL A 40 -5.76 10.24 1.69
N GLU A 41 -5.90 11.48 1.22
CA GLU A 41 -6.78 12.48 1.81
C GLU A 41 -7.86 12.87 0.80
N GLY A 42 -9.11 12.92 1.25
CA GLY A 42 -10.20 13.40 0.39
C GLY A 42 -10.44 12.55 -0.87
N ARG A 43 -10.57 13.18 -2.04
CA ARG A 43 -11.02 12.51 -3.28
C ARG A 43 -9.90 11.81 -4.07
N GLU A 44 -8.63 12.08 -3.77
CA GLU A 44 -7.50 11.52 -4.53
C GLU A 44 -7.11 10.15 -3.97
N ALA A 45 -7.64 9.11 -4.61
CA ALA A 45 -7.31 7.71 -4.33
C ALA A 45 -6.35 7.16 -5.40
N PRO A 46 -5.32 6.39 -5.03
CA PRO A 46 -4.45 5.73 -6.00
C PRO A 46 -5.22 4.71 -6.84
N LEU A 47 -4.70 4.43 -8.04
CA LEU A 47 -5.21 3.36 -8.90
C LEU A 47 -5.21 2.01 -8.16
N GLY A 48 -6.39 1.39 -8.10
CA GLY A 48 -6.65 0.15 -7.38
C GLY A 48 -7.19 0.33 -5.95
N PHE A 49 -7.27 1.55 -5.42
CA PHE A 49 -7.84 1.80 -4.11
C PHE A 49 -9.37 1.90 -4.17
N ASP A 50 -10.06 0.86 -3.69
CA ASP A 50 -11.51 0.90 -3.50
C ASP A 50 -11.84 1.44 -2.10
N ARG A 51 -12.44 2.64 -2.06
CA ARG A 51 -12.86 3.29 -0.81
C ARG A 51 -13.89 2.50 -0.02
N LYS A 52 -14.82 1.81 -0.68
CA LYS A 52 -15.84 1.00 0.01
C LYS A 52 -15.19 -0.23 0.61
N ALA A 53 -14.35 -0.92 -0.15
CA ALA A 53 -13.61 -2.06 0.36
C ALA A 53 -12.64 -1.67 1.48
N ALA A 54 -12.02 -0.48 1.39
CA ALA A 54 -11.19 0.07 2.44
C ALA A 54 -11.97 0.36 3.72
N MET A 55 -13.16 0.97 3.60
CA MET A 55 -14.03 1.25 4.74
C MET A 55 -14.48 -0.03 5.45
N GLU A 56 -14.92 -1.03 4.69
CA GLU A 56 -15.33 -2.33 5.24
C GLU A 56 -14.12 -3.09 5.82
N GLY A 57 -13.02 -3.19 5.08
CA GLY A 57 -11.80 -3.87 5.52
C GLY A 57 -11.22 -3.28 6.80
N VAL A 58 -11.17 -1.96 6.91
CA VAL A 58 -10.76 -1.27 8.13
C VAL A 58 -11.74 -1.49 9.27
N ARG A 59 -13.05 -1.54 9.00
CA ARG A 59 -14.06 -1.77 10.02
C ARG A 59 -13.95 -3.17 10.63
N PHE A 60 -13.61 -4.19 9.83
CA PHE A 60 -13.49 -5.58 10.29
C PHE A 60 -12.08 -5.94 10.78
N ASN A 61 -11.04 -5.53 10.06
CA ASN A 61 -9.65 -5.95 10.30
C ASN A 61 -8.74 -4.83 10.84
N GLY A 62 -9.19 -3.57 10.80
CA GLY A 62 -8.37 -2.41 11.16
C GLY A 62 -7.46 -1.88 10.05
N PHE A 63 -7.35 -2.59 8.92
CA PHE A 63 -6.55 -2.22 7.76
C PHE A 63 -7.20 -2.73 6.47
N TYR A 64 -6.73 -2.21 5.33
CA TYR A 64 -7.14 -2.66 4.00
C TYR A 64 -5.92 -2.98 3.14
N LEU A 65 -5.87 -4.19 2.56
CA LEU A 65 -4.78 -4.65 1.73
C LEU A 65 -5.28 -4.83 0.29
N PHE A 66 -4.58 -4.23 -0.67
CA PHE A 66 -4.90 -4.35 -2.09
C PHE A 66 -3.62 -4.40 -2.94
N ALA A 67 -3.70 -5.03 -4.11
CA ALA A 67 -2.62 -4.97 -5.09
C ALA A 67 -2.79 -3.71 -5.94
N SER A 68 -1.78 -2.84 -5.97
CA SER A 68 -1.73 -1.71 -6.89
C SER A 68 -0.79 -2.07 -8.03
N PHE A 69 -1.35 -2.21 -9.23
CA PHE A 69 -0.57 -2.40 -10.44
C PHE A 69 0.04 -1.06 -10.86
N GLN A 70 1.06 -0.60 -10.14
CA GLN A 70 1.96 0.39 -10.73
C GLN A 70 2.79 -0.34 -11.78
N LYS A 71 2.71 0.17 -13.01
CA LYS A 71 3.45 -0.31 -14.16
C LYS A 71 4.90 -0.58 -13.75
N ASP A 72 5.24 -1.86 -13.74
CA ASP A 72 6.55 -2.48 -13.62
C ASP A 72 7.73 -1.49 -13.67
N ARG A 73 8.57 -1.45 -12.63
CA ARG A 73 9.99 -1.19 -12.86
C ARG A 73 10.66 -2.55 -12.99
N PRO A 74 10.90 -3.06 -14.21
CA PRO A 74 11.79 -4.18 -14.38
C PRO A 74 13.19 -3.62 -14.21
N ASN A 75 13.71 -3.64 -12.99
CA ASN A 75 15.15 -3.48 -12.79
C ASN A 75 15.75 -4.76 -12.23
N ARG A 76 15.57 -5.85 -12.99
CA ARG A 76 16.62 -6.86 -13.04
C ARG A 76 17.66 -6.35 -14.02
N SER A 77 18.55 -5.51 -13.52
CA SER A 77 19.81 -5.23 -14.20
C SER A 77 20.49 -6.58 -14.41
N LEU A 78 20.44 -7.11 -15.63
CA LEU A 78 21.28 -8.22 -16.03
C LEU A 78 22.73 -7.73 -15.91
N PRO A 79 23.63 -8.44 -15.21
CA PRO A 79 25.03 -8.07 -15.22
C PRO A 79 25.54 -8.23 -16.66
N ALA A 80 26.12 -7.17 -17.19
CA ALA A 80 26.96 -7.26 -18.38
C ALA A 80 28.17 -8.16 -18.03
N GLY A 81 28.17 -9.39 -18.53
CA GLY A 81 29.36 -10.22 -18.67
C GLY A 81 29.51 -10.51 -20.16
N SER A 82 30.47 -9.84 -20.82
CA SER A 82 31.86 -10.25 -21.05
C SER A 82 32.00 -10.99 -22.37
#